data_AF-A0A3T8YKX1-F1
#
_entry.id   AF-A0A3T8YKX1-F1
#
_cell.length_a   1.000
_cell.length_b   1.000
_cell.length_c   1.000
_cell.angle_alpha   90.00
_cell.angle_beta   90.00
_cell.angle_gamma   90.00
#
_symmetry.space_group_name_H-M   'P 1'
#
loop_
_entity.id
_entity.type
_entity.pdbx_description
1 polymer ?
#
loop_
_entity_poly.entity_id
_entity_poly.type
_entity_poly.pdbx_seq_one_letter_code
_entity_poly.pdbx_strand_id
1 'polypeptide(L)'
;MNYQKYQRELIMKENKNNPELKIRSTERDYKYISRITDRYAVLSLVFLTAGIVLWIVMNIIFDACIDSWKADPELNNVRYMWNILMYAIPCTLWALASGFFVAGYLLPLCALPVRNIRIFLLKRRMRRENTLREGSNNASH
;
A
#
# COMPACT_ATOMS: atom_id res chain seq x y z
N MET A 1 -24.99 -39.67 -3.71
CA MET A 1 -24.22 -38.45 -4.01
C MET A 1 -24.89 -37.72 -5.17
N ASN A 2 -25.33 -36.47 -5.00
CA ASN A 2 -26.11 -35.74 -6.01
C ASN A 2 -25.22 -35.41 -7.23
N TYR A 3 -25.59 -35.87 -8.43
CA TYR A 3 -24.83 -35.67 -9.67
C TYR A 3 -24.52 -34.19 -9.94
N GLN A 4 -25.48 -33.31 -9.63
CA GLN A 4 -25.33 -31.85 -9.71
C GLN A 4 -24.21 -31.31 -8.80
N LYS A 5 -24.06 -31.90 -7.61
CA LYS A 5 -23.00 -31.52 -6.65
C LYS A 5 -21.63 -31.97 -7.15
N TYR A 6 -21.56 -33.18 -7.71
CA TYR A 6 -20.32 -33.73 -8.27
C TYR A 6 -19.83 -32.93 -9.49
N GLN A 7 -20.75 -32.54 -10.37
CA GLN A 7 -20.44 -31.68 -11.52
C GLN A 7 -19.89 -30.30 -11.07
N ARG A 8 -20.48 -29.69 -10.04
CA ARG A 8 -19.94 -28.43 -9.47
C ARG A 8 -18.53 -28.59 -8.92
N GLU A 9 -18.24 -29.67 -8.22
CA GLU A 9 -16.91 -29.92 -7.65
C GLU A 9 -15.84 -30.12 -8.74
N LEU A 10 -16.19 -30.81 -9.83
CA LEU A 10 -15.31 -30.97 -10.99
C LEU A 10 -15.01 -29.63 -11.67
N ILE A 11 -16.05 -28.84 -11.97
CA ILE A 11 -15.90 -27.50 -12.58
C ILE A 11 -15.09 -26.58 -11.67
N MET A 12 -15.27 -26.66 -10.35
CA MET A 12 -14.53 -25.84 -9.39
C MET A 12 -13.05 -26.24 -9.32
N LYS A 13 -12.73 -27.54 -9.41
CA LYS A 13 -11.35 -28.04 -9.53
C LYS A 13 -10.69 -27.60 -10.85
N GLU A 14 -11.41 -27.69 -11.95
CA GLU A 14 -10.93 -27.29 -13.28
C GLU A 14 -10.66 -25.78 -13.35
N ASN A 15 -11.62 -24.96 -12.90
CA ASN A 15 -11.45 -23.50 -12.81
C ASN A 15 -10.31 -23.10 -11.87
N LYS A 16 -10.10 -23.83 -10.77
CA LYS A 16 -8.98 -23.60 -9.84
C LYS A 16 -7.62 -23.92 -10.48
N ASN A 17 -7.57 -24.79 -11.48
CA ASN A 17 -6.35 -25.14 -12.18
C ASN A 17 -6.11 -24.28 -13.42
N ASN A 18 -7.16 -23.69 -14.00
CA ASN A 18 -7.06 -22.81 -15.16
C ASN A 18 -6.17 -21.57 -14.89
N PRO A 19 -5.03 -21.44 -15.58
CA PRO A 19 -4.10 -20.31 -15.43
C PRO A 19 -4.69 -18.97 -15.87
N GLU A 20 -5.60 -18.93 -16.84
CA GLU A 20 -6.24 -17.68 -17.31
C GLU A 20 -7.16 -17.08 -16.24
N LEU A 21 -7.93 -17.93 -15.57
CA LEU A 21 -8.79 -17.51 -14.47
C LEU A 21 -8.00 -16.96 -13.28
N LYS A 22 -6.82 -17.55 -13.00
CA LYS A 22 -5.89 -17.03 -11.97
C LYS A 22 -5.34 -15.65 -12.32
N ILE A 23 -5.01 -15.41 -13.58
CA ILE A 23 -4.54 -14.09 -14.03
C ILE A 23 -5.66 -13.06 -13.88
N ARG A 24 -6.88 -13.40 -14.33
CA ARG A 24 -8.06 -12.53 -14.26
C ARG A 24 -8.53 -12.23 -12.83
N SER A 25 -8.42 -13.19 -11.90
CA SER A 25 -8.72 -12.92 -10.48
C SER A 25 -7.66 -12.00 -9.87
N THR A 26 -6.38 -12.27 -10.12
CA THR A 26 -5.26 -11.45 -9.62
C THR A 26 -5.34 -10.00 -10.11
N GLU A 27 -5.78 -9.78 -11.35
CA GLU A 27 -5.99 -8.44 -11.90
C GLU A 27 -7.14 -7.67 -11.23
N ARG A 28 -8.25 -8.37 -10.93
CA ARG A 28 -9.39 -7.77 -10.21
C ARG A 28 -9.04 -7.39 -8.78
N ASP A 29 -8.35 -8.27 -8.07
CA ASP A 29 -7.90 -8.03 -6.70
C ASP A 29 -6.95 -6.82 -6.67
N TYR A 30 -6.04 -6.74 -7.64
CA TYR A 30 -5.15 -5.59 -7.78
C TYR A 30 -5.90 -4.28 -8.03
N LYS A 31 -6.89 -4.26 -8.93
CA LYS A 31 -7.69 -3.04 -9.20
C LYS A 31 -8.52 -2.58 -7.99
N TYR A 32 -8.88 -3.51 -7.12
CA TYR A 32 -9.52 -3.19 -5.84
C TYR A 32 -8.51 -2.60 -4.85
N ILE A 33 -7.37 -3.27 -4.66
CA ILE A 33 -6.29 -2.83 -3.77
C ILE A 33 -5.76 -1.46 -4.20
N SER A 34 -5.51 -1.23 -5.50
CA SER A 34 -4.95 0.03 -5.99
C SER A 34 -5.85 1.23 -5.69
N ARG A 35 -7.18 1.05 -5.73
CA ARG A 35 -8.14 2.12 -5.39
C ARG A 35 -8.15 2.46 -3.91
N ILE A 36 -7.99 1.46 -3.06
CA ILE A 36 -7.93 1.65 -1.60
C ILE A 36 -6.62 2.34 -1.23
N THR A 37 -5.53 1.81 -1.77
CA THR A 37 -4.20 2.36 -1.66
C THR A 37 -4.13 3.83 -2.10
N ASP A 38 -4.72 4.18 -3.24
CA ASP A 38 -4.70 5.54 -3.78
C ASP A 38 -5.30 6.54 -2.78
N ARG A 39 -6.39 6.17 -2.10
CA ARG A 39 -6.97 6.97 -1.01
C ARG A 39 -6.00 7.15 0.16
N TYR A 40 -5.27 6.10 0.55
CA TYR A 40 -4.27 6.19 1.60
C TYR A 40 -3.06 7.04 1.19
N ALA A 41 -2.64 6.99 -0.08
CA ALA A 41 -1.59 7.84 -0.62
C ALA A 41 -1.97 9.33 -0.55
N VAL A 42 -3.21 9.66 -0.94
CA VAL A 42 -3.74 11.03 -0.82
C VAL A 42 -3.79 11.47 0.65
N LEU A 43 -4.29 10.62 1.56
CA LEU A 43 -4.30 10.92 3.01
C LEU A 43 -2.89 11.18 3.55
N SER A 44 -1.91 10.36 3.16
CA SER A 44 -0.51 10.56 3.52
C SER A 44 -0.01 11.95 3.11
N LEU A 45 -0.31 12.40 1.88
CA LEU A 45 0.12 13.70 1.39
C LEU A 45 -0.54 14.85 2.17
N VAL A 46 -1.83 14.72 2.50
CA VAL A 46 -2.56 15.69 3.32
C VAL A 46 -1.95 15.78 4.72
N PHE A 47 -1.64 14.67 5.38
CA PHE A 47 -1.00 14.70 6.71
C PHE A 47 0.43 15.26 6.67
N LEU A 48 1.20 14.97 5.62
CA LEU A 48 2.54 15.56 5.45
C LEU A 48 2.47 17.08 5.30
N THR A 49 1.63 17.55 4.37
CA THR A 49 1.45 18.99 4.13
C THR A 49 0.91 19.70 5.35
N ALA A 50 -0.09 19.14 6.04
CA ALA A 50 -0.59 19.68 7.30
C ALA A 50 0.49 19.72 8.39
N GLY A 51 1.31 18.68 8.53
CA GLY A 51 2.43 18.65 9.47
C GLY A 51 3.49 19.72 9.20
N ILE A 52 3.84 19.94 7.93
CA ILE A 52 4.79 20.98 7.51
C ILE A 52 4.22 22.38 7.79
N VAL A 53 2.97 22.63 7.38
CA VAL A 53 2.31 23.93 7.62
C VAL A 53 2.22 24.21 9.12
N LEU A 54 1.79 23.24 9.91
CA LEU A 54 1.70 23.39 11.37
C LEU A 54 3.07 23.65 12.00
N TRP A 55 4.11 22.92 11.58
CA TRP A 55 5.48 23.14 12.03
C TRP A 55 5.92 24.59 11.75
N ILE A 56 5.70 25.09 10.54
CA ILE A 56 6.06 26.46 10.15
C ILE A 56 5.33 27.49 11.01
N VAL A 57 4.01 27.35 11.17
CA VAL A 57 3.21 28.27 11.98
C VAL A 57 3.67 28.28 13.44
N MET A 58 3.94 27.11 14.02
CA MET A 58 4.47 26.96 15.38
C MET A 58 5.84 27.66 15.55
N ASN A 59 6.73 27.56 14.56
CA ASN A 59 8.02 28.25 14.56
C ASN A 59 7.84 29.77 14.52
N ILE A 60 6.99 30.28 13.64
CA ILE A 60 6.75 31.73 13.49
C ILE A 60 6.22 32.32 14.81
N ILE A 61 5.26 31.66 15.44
CA ILE A 61 4.71 32.11 16.73
C ILE A 61 5.79 32.08 17.81
N PHE A 62 6.57 31.00 17.88
CA PHE A 62 7.65 30.89 18.86
C PHE A 62 8.68 32.00 18.69
N ASP A 63 9.12 32.27 17.46
CA ASP A 63 10.11 33.31 17.14
C ASP A 63 9.58 34.72 17.47
N ALA A 64 8.29 34.99 17.25
CA ALA A 64 7.68 36.26 17.63
C ALA A 64 7.57 36.44 19.16
N CYS A 65 7.40 35.36 19.93
CA CYS A 65 7.19 35.41 21.37
C CYS A 65 8.47 35.21 22.21
N ILE A 66 9.55 34.66 21.62
CA ILE A 66 10.75 34.25 22.36
C ILE A 66 11.45 35.42 23.06
N ASP A 67 11.44 36.60 22.46
CA ASP A 67 12.08 37.79 23.02
C ASP A 67 11.36 38.29 24.27
N SER A 68 10.02 38.24 24.26
CA SER A 68 9.21 38.54 25.44
C SER A 68 9.40 37.49 26.54
N TRP A 69 9.45 36.21 26.20
CA TRP A 69 9.63 35.13 27.19
C TRP A 69 11.03 35.07 27.79
N LYS A 70 12.04 35.62 27.12
CA LYS A 70 13.39 35.76 27.67
C LYS A 70 13.50 36.90 28.68
N ALA A 71 12.68 37.95 28.54
CA ALA A 71 12.71 39.10 29.44
C ALA A 71 12.15 38.75 30.84
N ASP A 72 11.21 37.81 30.90
CA ASP A 72 10.51 37.45 32.13
C ASP A 72 10.85 36.03 32.62
N PRO A 73 11.51 35.86 33.78
CA PRO A 73 11.91 34.55 34.28
C PRO A 73 10.72 33.63 34.65
N GLU A 74 9.53 34.18 34.91
CA GLU A 74 8.31 33.40 35.18
C GLU A 74 7.77 32.68 33.92
N LEU A 75 8.08 33.18 32.72
CA LEU A 75 7.65 32.62 31.43
C LEU A 75 8.55 31.49 30.93
N ASN A 76 9.62 31.15 31.65
CA ASN A 76 10.53 30.08 31.27
C ASN A 76 9.84 28.70 31.24
N ASN A 77 8.85 28.46 32.10
CA ASN A 77 8.03 27.24 32.08
C ASN A 77 7.18 27.15 30.80
N VAL A 78 6.61 28.27 30.34
CA VAL A 78 5.84 28.34 29.08
C VAL A 78 6.73 28.03 27.89
N ARG A 79 7.96 28.56 27.87
CA ARG A 79 8.97 28.26 26.83
C ARG A 79 9.28 26.77 26.76
N TYR A 80 9.51 26.12 27.90
CA TYR A 80 9.78 24.68 27.95
C TYR A 80 8.59 23.85 27.44
N MET A 81 7.37 24.17 27.87
CA MET A 81 6.15 23.50 27.40
C MET A 81 5.95 23.68 25.89
N TRP A 82 6.14 24.90 25.38
CA TRP A 82 6.00 25.19 23.96
C TRP A 82 7.03 24.42 23.13
N ASN A 83 8.27 24.35 23.59
CA ASN A 83 9.31 23.56 22.94
C ASN A 83 8.89 22.09 22.82
N ILE A 84 8.38 21.48 23.90
CA ILE A 84 7.89 20.09 23.86
C ILE A 84 6.71 19.95 22.89
N LEU A 85 5.75 20.88 22.92
CA LEU A 85 4.56 20.86 22.08
C LEU A 85 4.90 20.94 20.58
N MET A 86 5.87 21.80 20.25
CA MET A 86 6.36 22.06 18.90
C MET A 86 7.02 20.84 18.27
N TYR A 87 7.66 19.98 19.06
CA TYR A 87 8.16 18.69 18.55
C TYR A 87 7.08 17.61 18.58
N ALA A 88 6.29 17.54 19.65
CA ALA A 88 5.34 16.45 19.86
C ALA A 88 4.22 16.44 18.80
N ILE A 89 3.54 17.56 18.58
CA ILE A 89 2.38 17.60 17.67
C ILE A 89 2.79 17.27 16.22
N PRO A 90 3.82 17.91 15.64
CA PRO A 90 4.22 17.60 14.27
C PRO A 90 4.82 16.19 14.13
N CYS A 91 5.53 15.68 15.13
CA CYS A 91 5.97 14.29 15.13
C CYS A 91 4.80 13.32 15.02
N THR A 92 3.70 13.55 15.73
CA THR A 92 2.51 12.67 15.60
C THR A 92 1.88 12.74 14.21
N LEU A 93 1.82 13.92 13.59
CA LEU A 93 1.31 14.08 12.23
C LEU A 93 2.20 13.40 11.20
N TRP A 94 3.52 13.53 11.33
CA TRP A 94 4.48 12.85 10.46
C TRP A 94 4.48 11.33 10.67
N ALA A 95 4.29 10.85 11.90
CA ALA A 95 4.15 9.43 12.18
C ALA A 95 2.88 8.85 11.53
N LEU A 96 1.74 9.54 11.65
CA LEU A 96 0.50 9.18 10.97
C LEU A 96 0.70 9.18 9.45
N ALA A 97 1.32 10.23 8.92
CA ALA A 97 1.59 10.35 7.50
C ALA A 97 2.49 9.20 6.99
N SER A 98 3.54 8.85 7.73
CA SER A 98 4.42 7.72 7.43
C SER A 98 3.66 6.39 7.39
N GLY A 99 2.75 6.15 8.34
CA GLY A 99 1.90 4.95 8.32
C GLY A 99 1.03 4.85 7.07
N PHE A 100 0.39 5.96 6.68
CA PHE A 100 -0.38 6.03 5.44
C PHE A 100 0.49 5.94 4.18
N PHE A 101 1.71 6.48 4.21
CA PHE A 101 2.67 6.39 3.12
C PHE A 101 3.06 4.94 2.83
N VAL A 102 3.34 4.16 3.88
CA VAL A 102 3.70 2.74 3.74
C VAL A 102 2.54 1.95 3.12
N ALA A 103 1.30 2.22 3.56
CA ALA A 103 0.09 1.58 3.05
C ALA A 103 -0.27 2.02 1.61
N GLY A 104 -0.10 3.30 1.31
CA GLY A 104 -0.50 3.95 0.07
C GLY A 104 0.54 3.88 -1.06
N TYR A 105 1.83 3.73 -0.74
CA TYR A 105 2.89 3.70 -1.75
C TYR A 105 3.74 2.43 -1.68
N LEU A 106 4.26 2.08 -0.50
CA LEU A 106 5.27 1.03 -0.37
C LEU A 106 4.72 -0.37 -0.67
N LEU A 107 3.60 -0.73 -0.05
CA LEU A 107 2.90 -1.99 -0.28
C LEU A 107 2.56 -2.24 -1.77
N PRO A 108 1.95 -1.28 -2.49
CA PRO A 108 1.70 -1.38 -3.92
C PRO A 108 2.96 -1.48 -4.77
N LEU A 109 3.98 -0.68 -4.47
CA LEU A 109 5.25 -0.68 -5.19
C LEU A 109 5.97 -2.03 -5.05
N CYS A 110 5.89 -2.67 -3.89
CA CYS A 110 6.41 -4.03 -3.69
C CYS A 110 5.50 -5.11 -4.32
N ALA A 111 4.18 -4.91 -4.34
CA ALA A 111 3.23 -5.88 -4.90
C ALA A 111 3.29 -5.96 -6.44
N LEU A 112 3.58 -4.85 -7.13
CA LEU A 112 3.71 -4.78 -8.58
C LEU A 112 4.76 -5.74 -9.18
N PRO A 113 6.04 -5.74 -8.75
CA PRO A 113 7.05 -6.64 -9.28
C PRO A 113 6.76 -8.11 -8.94
N VAL A 114 6.28 -8.39 -7.72
CA VAL A 114 5.88 -9.75 -7.31
C VAL A 114 4.76 -10.29 -8.20
N ARG A 115 3.78 -9.44 -8.53
CA ARG A 115 2.70 -9.77 -9.47
C ARG A 115 3.26 -10.08 -10.87
N ASN A 116 4.13 -9.23 -11.39
CA ASN A 116 4.72 -9.41 -12.72
C ASN A 116 5.51 -10.72 -12.81
N ILE A 117 6.28 -11.07 -11.77
CA ILE A 117 6.99 -12.35 -11.67
C ILE A 117 6.00 -13.52 -11.66
N ARG A 118 4.91 -13.44 -10.89
CA ARG A 118 3.90 -14.51 -10.81
C ARG A 118 3.19 -14.76 -12.13
N ILE A 119 2.78 -13.69 -12.82
CA ILE A 119 2.15 -13.77 -14.15
C ILE A 119 3.13 -14.35 -15.16
N PHE A 120 4.39 -13.92 -15.13
CA PHE A 120 5.43 -14.45 -16.00
C PHE A 120 5.64 -15.96 -15.80
N LEU A 121 5.72 -16.43 -14.55
CA LEU A 121 5.84 -17.85 -14.23
C LEU A 121 4.63 -18.67 -14.70
N LEU A 122 3.42 -18.14 -14.54
CA LEU A 122 2.19 -18.77 -15.04
C LEU A 122 2.20 -18.88 -16.57
N LYS A 123 2.58 -17.81 -17.27
CA LYS A 123 2.68 -17.79 -18.74
C LYS A 123 3.75 -18.76 -19.24
N ARG A 124 4.88 -18.87 -18.53
CA ARG A 124 5.94 -19.85 -18.82
C ARG A 124 5.47 -21.30 -18.62
N ARG A 125 4.68 -21.57 -17.58
CA ARG A 125 4.09 -22.90 -17.34
C ARG A 125 3.13 -23.30 -18.46
N MET A 126 2.22 -22.40 -18.86
CA MET A 126 1.31 -22.64 -19.98
C MET A 126 2.05 -23.00 -21.27
N ARG A 127 3.12 -22.26 -21.60
CA ARG A 127 3.91 -22.55 -22.80
C ARG A 127 4.52 -23.95 -22.78
N ARG A 128 5.03 -24.40 -21.63
CA ARG A 128 5.59 -25.75 -21.46
C ARG A 128 4.51 -26.84 -21.62
N GLU A 129 3.36 -26.65 -20.99
CA GLU A 129 2.25 -27.61 -21.07
C GLU A 129 1.70 -27.72 -22.50
N ASN A 130 1.60 -26.61 -23.23
CA ASN A 130 1.19 -26.62 -24.64
C ASN A 130 2.21 -27.32 -25.55
N THR A 131 3.51 -27.06 -25.39
CA THR A 131 4.54 -27.76 -26.18
C THR A 131 4.59 -29.26 -25.91
N LEU A 132 4.29 -29.69 -24.67
CA LEU A 132 4.21 -31.12 -24.33
C LEU A 132 3.01 -31.80 -25.00
N ARG A 133 1.86 -31.12 -25.05
CA ARG A 133 0.66 -31.61 -25.75
C ARG A 133 0.90 -31.71 -27.25
N GLU A 134 1.45 -30.67 -27.89
CA GLU A 134 1.77 -30.71 -29.32
C GLU A 134 2.79 -31.81 -29.65
N GLY A 135 3.83 -31.97 -28.82
CA GLY A 135 4.81 -33.04 -28.99
C GLY A 135 4.24 -34.46 -28.83
N SER A 136 3.34 -34.68 -27.87
CA SER A 136 2.68 -36.00 -27.71
C SER A 136 1.75 -36.33 -28.87
N ASN A 137 1.05 -35.31 -29.39
CA ASN A 137 0.14 -35.48 -30.52
C ASN A 137 0.90 -35.81 -31.81
N ASN A 138 2.11 -35.28 -31.97
CA ASN A 138 2.96 -35.59 -33.13
C ASN A 138 3.66 -36.96 -33.03
N ALA A 139 3.82 -37.52 -31.82
CA ALA A 139 4.43 -38.84 -31.59
C ALA A 139 3.42 -40.00 -31.68
N SER A 140 2.13 -39.71 -31.77
CA SER A 140 1.03 -40.69 -31.83
C SER A 140 0.46 -40.87 -33.25
N HIS A 141 1.15 -40.33 -34.26
CA HIS A 141 0.79 -40.39 -35.67
C HIS A 141 1.86 -41.10 -36.50
#